data_AF-A0A914LER1-F1
#
_entry.id   AF-A0A914LER1-F1
#
_cell.length_a   1.000
_cell.length_b   1.000
_cell.length_c   1.000
_cell.angle_alpha   90.00
_cell.angle_beta   90.00
_cell.angle_gamma   90.00
#
_symmetry.space_group_name_H-M   'P 1'
#
loop_
_entity.id
_entity.type
_entity.pdbx_description
1 polymer ?
#
loop_
_entity_poly.entity_id
_entity_poly.type
_entity_poly.pdbx_seq_one_letter_code
_entity_poly.pdbx_strand_id
1 'polypeptide(L)'
;MFVGCLQKYQNYFSFLFYSVATACMLVAGKVTCDTKINTRDAMNVSYSIIHPDAPPLDIGELSYSLKEGLIELELVVLRCLRFRLNFEHPHQDVILIIRLLRDWYPNIFLRQRDDIERVTAMLLQDMYVYPEIVLDHRPRTLAVAVISLAFSSLNLNIEDIEWAPVFMQKYDERRMYKIKKKILEQIYEIKNLL
;
A
#
# COMPACT_ATOMS: atom_id res chain seq x y z
N MET A 1 12.00 -35.22 15.35
CA MET A 1 11.00 -34.63 16.26
C MET A 1 11.04 -33.10 16.29
N PHE A 2 12.22 -32.45 16.29
CA PHE A 2 12.35 -30.98 16.26
C PHE A 2 11.89 -30.30 14.94
N VAL A 3 12.14 -30.93 13.78
CA VAL A 3 11.73 -30.37 12.46
C VAL A 3 10.21 -30.26 12.32
N GLY A 4 9.45 -31.26 12.78
CA GLY A 4 7.98 -31.22 12.75
C GLY A 4 7.36 -30.23 13.74
N CYS A 5 8.07 -29.85 14.80
CA CYS A 5 7.61 -28.84 15.75
C CYS A 5 7.83 -27.43 15.18
N LEU A 6 8.99 -27.17 14.57
CA LEU A 6 9.27 -25.92 13.87
C LEU A 6 8.34 -25.70 12.68
N GLN A 7 8.06 -26.73 11.89
CA GLN A 7 7.16 -26.64 10.75
C GLN A 7 5.70 -26.45 11.18
N LYS A 8 5.27 -27.06 12.29
CA LYS A 8 3.97 -26.74 12.92
C LYS A 8 3.92 -25.28 13.39
N TYR A 9 4.93 -24.80 14.11
CA TYR A 9 4.98 -23.41 14.57
C TYR A 9 4.97 -22.40 13.41
N GLN A 10 5.71 -22.70 12.34
CA GLN A 10 5.74 -21.90 11.12
C GLN A 10 4.36 -21.88 10.44
N ASN A 11 3.69 -23.03 10.37
CA ASN A 11 2.32 -23.13 9.84
C ASN A 11 1.30 -22.37 10.71
N TYR A 12 1.40 -22.44 12.04
CA TYR A 12 0.53 -21.67 12.94
C TYR A 12 0.77 -20.16 12.82
N PHE A 13 2.03 -19.73 12.69
CA PHE A 13 2.38 -18.34 12.51
C PHE A 13 1.90 -17.80 11.16
N SER A 14 2.09 -18.56 10.07
CA SER A 14 1.56 -18.23 8.75
C SER A 14 0.03 -18.15 8.77
N PHE A 15 -0.66 -19.14 9.34
CA PHE A 15 -2.11 -19.15 9.46
C PHE A 15 -2.65 -17.93 10.21
N LEU A 16 -1.98 -17.55 11.32
CA LEU A 16 -2.33 -16.37 12.09
C LEU A 16 -2.12 -15.08 11.28
N PHE A 17 -1.01 -14.97 10.56
CA PHE A 17 -0.72 -13.80 9.73
C PHE A 17 -1.77 -13.57 8.64
N TYR A 18 -2.11 -14.61 7.88
CA TYR A 18 -3.13 -14.52 6.82
C TYR A 18 -4.53 -14.25 7.37
N SER A 19 -4.87 -14.81 8.53
CA SER A 19 -6.16 -14.56 9.19
C SER A 19 -6.28 -13.11 9.67
N VAL A 20 -5.21 -12.55 10.24
CA VAL A 20 -5.14 -11.12 10.61
C VAL A 20 -5.20 -10.23 9.36
N ALA A 21 -4.48 -10.57 8.29
CA ALA A 21 -4.54 -9.83 7.03
C ALA A 21 -5.96 -9.84 6.43
N THR A 22 -6.65 -10.98 6.48
CA THR A 22 -8.04 -11.12 6.02
C THR A 22 -8.98 -10.26 6.86
N ALA A 23 -8.83 -10.26 8.19
CA ALA A 23 -9.60 -9.41 9.08
C ALA A 23 -9.34 -7.91 8.81
N CYS A 24 -8.09 -7.50 8.61
CA CYS A 24 -7.74 -6.13 8.22
C CYS A 24 -8.39 -5.72 6.89
N MET A 25 -8.37 -6.60 5.88
CA MET A 25 -9.05 -6.38 4.59
C MET A 25 -10.56 -6.20 4.75
N LEU A 26 -11.21 -7.04 5.57
CA LEU A 26 -12.64 -6.94 5.83
C LEU A 26 -13.01 -5.65 6.58
N VAL A 27 -12.22 -5.28 7.59
CA VAL A 27 -12.39 -4.00 8.31
C VAL A 27 -12.19 -2.83 7.34
N ALA A 28 -11.14 -2.85 6.53
CA ALA A 28 -10.87 -1.80 5.55
C ALA A 28 -12.03 -1.67 4.56
N GLY A 29 -12.53 -2.77 4.00
CA GLY A 29 -13.69 -2.77 3.09
C GLY A 29 -14.95 -2.17 3.72
N LYS A 30 -15.22 -2.48 5.00
CA LYS A 30 -16.34 -1.87 5.74
C LYS A 30 -16.14 -0.36 5.95
N VAL A 31 -14.92 0.07 6.29
CA VAL A 31 -14.58 1.49 6.52
C VAL A 31 -14.65 2.30 5.23
N THR A 32 -14.19 1.75 4.11
CA THR A 32 -14.26 2.40 2.79
C THR A 32 -15.61 2.25 2.11
N CYS A 33 -16.58 1.60 2.77
CA CYS A 33 -17.89 1.27 2.21
C CYS A 33 -17.81 0.51 0.87
N ASP A 34 -16.81 -0.35 0.71
CA ASP A 34 -16.66 -1.17 -0.50
C ASP A 34 -17.61 -2.38 -0.45
N THR A 35 -18.71 -2.28 -1.17
CA THR A 35 -19.76 -3.32 -1.22
C THR A 35 -19.34 -4.58 -1.96
N LYS A 36 -18.17 -4.59 -2.62
CA LYS A 36 -17.66 -5.76 -3.36
C LYS A 36 -16.99 -6.78 -2.45
N ILE A 37 -16.57 -6.39 -1.25
CA ILE A 37 -15.84 -7.26 -0.33
C ILE A 37 -16.83 -8.01 0.56
N ASN A 38 -17.04 -9.29 0.25
CA ASN A 38 -17.85 -10.21 1.03
C ASN A 38 -16.97 -11.07 1.94
N THR A 39 -17.39 -11.28 3.19
CA THR A 39 -16.70 -12.15 4.16
C THR A 39 -16.45 -13.56 3.63
N ARG A 40 -17.43 -14.15 2.93
CA ARG A 40 -17.27 -15.52 2.38
C ARG A 40 -16.19 -15.56 1.31
N ASP A 41 -16.15 -14.57 0.44
CA ASP A 41 -15.20 -14.54 -0.67
C ASP A 41 -13.77 -14.25 -0.16
N ALA A 42 -13.63 -13.31 0.78
CA ALA A 42 -12.35 -13.04 1.45
C ALA A 42 -11.82 -14.27 2.19
N MET A 43 -12.69 -15.01 2.90
CA MET A 43 -12.33 -16.25 3.58
C MET A 43 -11.89 -17.33 2.59
N ASN A 44 -12.62 -17.52 1.48
CA ASN A 44 -12.27 -18.51 0.47
C ASN A 44 -10.92 -18.22 -0.20
N VAL A 45 -10.65 -16.95 -0.52
CA VAL A 45 -9.36 -16.51 -1.08
C VAL A 45 -8.23 -16.72 -0.08
N SER A 46 -8.45 -16.36 1.19
CA SER A 46 -7.46 -16.59 2.25
C SER A 46 -7.17 -18.09 2.41
N TYR A 47 -8.21 -18.92 2.40
CA TYR A 47 -8.07 -20.37 2.49
C TYR A 47 -7.28 -20.97 1.33
N SER A 48 -7.54 -20.54 0.08
CA SER A 48 -6.83 -21.06 -1.09
C SER A 48 -5.36 -20.60 -1.15
N ILE A 49 -5.04 -19.41 -0.64
CA ILE A 49 -3.65 -18.96 -0.50
C ILE A 49 -2.88 -19.84 0.50
N ILE A 50 -3.51 -20.19 1.64
CA ILE A 50 -2.87 -21.00 2.69
C ILE A 50 -2.81 -22.48 2.29
N HIS A 51 -3.81 -22.97 1.57
CA HIS A 51 -3.95 -24.38 1.18
C HIS A 51 -4.10 -24.52 -0.34
N PRO A 52 -3.02 -24.28 -1.12
CA PRO A 52 -3.09 -24.24 -2.58
C PRO A 52 -3.48 -25.58 -3.22
N ASP A 53 -3.12 -26.71 -2.59
CA ASP A 53 -3.40 -28.05 -3.08
C ASP A 53 -4.72 -28.62 -2.53
N ALA A 54 -5.40 -27.90 -1.62
CA ALA A 54 -6.65 -28.35 -1.03
C ALA A 54 -7.84 -28.04 -1.94
N PRO A 55 -8.94 -28.82 -1.85
CA PRO A 55 -10.18 -28.44 -2.49
C PRO A 55 -10.70 -27.09 -1.93
N PRO A 56 -11.56 -26.39 -2.68
CA PRO A 56 -12.22 -25.19 -2.19
C PRO A 56 -12.90 -25.42 -0.83
N LEU A 57 -12.97 -24.37 0.00
CA LEU A 57 -13.55 -24.46 1.33
C LEU A 57 -15.05 -24.84 1.27
N ASP A 58 -15.35 -26.04 1.72
CA ASP A 58 -16.71 -26.55 1.80
C ASP A 58 -17.57 -25.79 2.81
N ILE A 59 -18.88 -25.78 2.56
CA ILE A 59 -19.85 -25.27 3.51
C ILE A 59 -20.04 -26.33 4.60
N GLY A 60 -19.50 -26.07 5.78
CA GLY A 60 -19.53 -26.98 6.91
C GLY A 60 -18.90 -26.37 8.16
N GLU A 61 -18.73 -27.18 9.19
CA GLU A 61 -18.24 -26.74 10.52
C GLU A 61 -16.98 -25.87 10.42
N LEU A 62 -15.99 -26.29 9.63
CA LEU A 62 -14.75 -25.53 9.44
C LEU A 62 -15.02 -24.11 8.93
N SER A 63 -15.89 -23.95 7.93
CA SER A 63 -16.23 -22.64 7.38
C SER A 63 -16.96 -21.74 8.39
N TYR A 64 -17.78 -22.33 9.27
CA TYR A 64 -18.45 -21.59 10.35
C TYR A 64 -17.44 -21.14 11.40
N SER A 65 -16.56 -22.03 11.86
CA SER A 65 -15.53 -21.70 12.85
C SER A 65 -14.55 -20.65 12.33
N LEU A 66 -14.14 -20.73 11.06
CA LEU A 66 -13.28 -19.71 10.44
C LEU A 66 -13.97 -18.35 10.38
N LYS A 67 -15.25 -18.32 10.02
CA LYS A 67 -16.05 -17.10 9.99
C LYS A 67 -16.16 -16.47 11.38
N GLU A 68 -16.45 -17.26 12.41
CA GLU A 68 -16.53 -16.78 13.80
C GLU A 68 -15.18 -16.21 14.26
N GLY A 69 -14.08 -16.93 14.01
CA GLY A 69 -12.74 -16.44 14.34
C GLY A 69 -12.37 -15.14 13.60
N LEU A 70 -12.78 -14.99 12.34
CA LEU A 70 -12.57 -13.73 11.61
C LEU A 70 -13.35 -12.58 12.24
N ILE A 71 -14.61 -12.78 12.65
CA ILE A 71 -15.40 -11.75 13.33
C ILE A 71 -14.72 -11.30 14.62
N GLU A 72 -14.19 -12.23 15.41
CA GLU A 72 -13.45 -11.91 16.63
C GLU A 72 -12.15 -11.16 16.33
N LEU A 73 -11.41 -11.58 15.30
CA LEU A 73 -10.18 -10.90 14.86
C LEU A 73 -10.45 -9.49 14.35
N GLU A 74 -11.55 -9.26 13.63
CA GLU A 74 -11.95 -7.91 13.23
C GLU A 74 -12.11 -6.98 14.45
N LEU A 75 -12.75 -7.47 15.52
CA LEU A 75 -12.87 -6.72 16.78
C LEU A 75 -11.52 -6.49 17.47
N VAL A 76 -10.58 -7.43 17.36
CA VAL A 76 -9.20 -7.24 17.84
C VAL A 76 -8.51 -6.14 17.04
N VAL A 77 -8.57 -6.18 15.71
CA VAL A 77 -7.98 -5.16 14.81
C VAL A 77 -8.53 -3.78 15.14
N LEU A 78 -9.86 -3.63 15.27
CA LEU A 78 -10.49 -2.37 15.64
C LEU A 78 -9.99 -1.81 16.98
N ARG A 79 -9.82 -2.69 17.99
CA ARG A 79 -9.28 -2.31 19.30
C ARG A 79 -7.80 -1.93 19.23
N CYS A 80 -6.99 -2.65 18.47
CA CYS A 80 -5.58 -2.33 18.24
C CYS A 80 -5.42 -0.95 17.58
N LEU A 81 -6.29 -0.61 16.62
CA LEU A 81 -6.33 0.71 15.98
C LEU A 81 -6.98 1.78 16.86
N ARG A 82 -7.49 1.43 18.05
CA ARG A 82 -8.25 2.31 18.94
C ARG A 82 -9.41 3.00 18.21
N PHE A 83 -10.03 2.29 17.26
CA PHE A 83 -11.08 2.79 16.38
C PHE A 83 -10.69 4.05 15.57
N ARG A 84 -9.39 4.31 15.38
CA ARG A 84 -8.89 5.35 14.48
C ARG A 84 -8.78 4.79 13.08
N LEU A 85 -9.92 4.77 12.38
CA LEU A 85 -10.06 4.13 11.06
C LEU A 85 -9.87 5.10 9.90
N ASN A 86 -9.83 6.41 10.19
CA ASN A 86 -9.56 7.41 9.17
C ASN A 86 -8.06 7.42 8.87
N PHE A 87 -7.71 6.97 7.67
CA PHE A 87 -6.36 7.01 7.14
C PHE A 87 -6.33 7.86 5.87
N GLU A 88 -5.51 8.90 5.87
CA GLU A 88 -5.33 9.77 4.71
C GLU A 88 -4.31 9.13 3.76
N HIS A 89 -4.77 8.73 2.57
CA HIS A 89 -3.90 8.16 1.55
C HIS A 89 -3.27 9.26 0.68
N PRO A 90 -1.99 9.12 0.28
CA PRO A 90 -1.31 10.05 -0.64
C PRO A 90 -1.92 10.12 -2.05
N HIS A 91 -2.80 9.17 -2.40
CA HIS A 91 -3.41 9.05 -3.72
C HIS A 91 -4.17 10.31 -4.14
N GLN A 92 -4.91 10.94 -3.22
CA GLN A 92 -5.66 12.15 -3.53
C GLN A 92 -4.74 13.34 -3.84
N ASP A 93 -3.67 13.51 -3.05
CA ASP A 93 -2.66 14.53 -3.30
C ASP A 93 -1.91 14.27 -4.62
N VAL A 94 -1.59 13.01 -4.93
CA VAL A 94 -0.96 12.64 -6.21
C VAL A 94 -1.83 13.06 -7.40
N ILE A 95 -3.11 12.71 -7.38
CA ILE A 95 -4.06 13.07 -8.46
C ILE A 95 -4.15 14.58 -8.63
N LEU A 96 -4.25 15.32 -7.53
CA LEU A 96 -4.33 16.79 -7.56
C LEU A 96 -3.07 17.40 -8.17
N ILE A 97 -1.90 16.98 -7.70
CA ILE A 97 -0.61 17.52 -8.14
C ILE A 97 -0.38 17.19 -9.61
N ILE A 98 -0.59 15.93 -10.04
CA ILE A 98 -0.44 15.52 -11.44
C ILE A 98 -1.33 16.34 -12.37
N ARG A 99 -2.59 16.59 -11.99
CA ARG A 99 -3.51 17.41 -12.81
C ARG A 99 -2.96 18.83 -13.01
N LEU A 100 -2.45 19.46 -11.96
CA LEU A 100 -1.88 20.80 -12.05
C LEU A 100 -0.57 20.81 -12.85
N LEU A 101 0.28 19.81 -12.67
CA LEU A 101 1.52 19.66 -13.44
C LEU A 101 1.25 19.40 -14.92
N ARG A 102 0.17 18.70 -15.26
CA ARG A 102 -0.28 18.51 -16.64
C ARG A 102 -0.61 19.83 -17.32
N ASP A 103 -1.21 20.77 -16.59
CA ASP A 103 -1.50 22.11 -17.10
C ASP A 103 -0.24 22.98 -17.22
N TRP A 104 0.74 22.80 -16.33
CA TRP A 104 2.00 23.55 -16.35
C TRP A 104 2.99 23.05 -17.41
N TYR A 105 3.00 21.73 -17.66
CA TYR A 105 3.94 21.07 -18.57
C TYR A 105 3.20 20.27 -19.68
N PRO A 106 2.28 20.88 -20.44
CA PRO A 106 1.39 20.14 -21.35
C PRO A 106 2.16 19.37 -22.42
N ASN A 107 3.25 19.94 -22.95
CA ASN A 107 4.08 19.29 -23.95
C ASN A 107 4.78 18.02 -23.44
N ILE A 108 5.15 17.97 -22.15
CA ILE A 108 5.80 16.81 -21.54
C ILE A 108 4.77 15.71 -21.35
N PHE A 109 3.62 16.03 -20.76
CA PHE A 109 2.53 15.07 -20.53
C PHE A 109 1.98 14.48 -21.84
N LEU A 110 1.83 15.30 -22.89
CA LEU A 110 1.40 14.81 -24.21
C LEU A 110 2.41 13.84 -24.84
N ARG A 111 3.71 14.07 -24.66
CA ARG A 111 4.76 13.18 -25.19
C ARG A 111 4.80 11.84 -24.46
N GLN A 112 4.54 11.83 -23.16
CA GLN A 112 4.66 10.66 -22.30
C GLN A 112 3.43 9.73 -22.32
N ARG A 113 2.35 10.03 -23.07
CA ARG A 113 1.19 9.12 -23.26
C ARG A 113 0.67 8.45 -21.97
N ASP A 114 0.53 9.23 -20.89
CA ASP A 114 0.12 8.79 -19.56
C ASP A 114 1.13 7.92 -18.76
N ASP A 115 2.38 7.81 -19.21
CA ASP A 115 3.43 7.07 -18.49
C ASP A 115 3.77 7.72 -17.14
N ILE A 116 3.66 9.04 -17.02
CA ILE A 116 3.86 9.76 -15.74
C ILE A 116 2.87 9.25 -14.69
N GLU A 117 1.59 9.19 -15.03
CA GLU A 117 0.52 8.69 -14.17
C GLU A 117 0.75 7.24 -13.78
N ARG A 118 1.09 6.39 -14.76
CA ARG A 118 1.31 4.95 -14.56
C ARG A 118 2.50 4.69 -13.65
N VAL A 119 3.66 5.29 -13.94
CA VAL A 119 4.86 5.12 -13.13
C VAL A 119 4.64 5.67 -11.73
N THR A 120 4.00 6.83 -11.59
CA THR A 120 3.67 7.38 -10.26
C THR A 120 2.76 6.43 -9.47
N ALA A 121 1.73 5.86 -10.12
CA ALA A 121 0.82 4.92 -9.46
C ALA A 121 1.51 3.61 -9.04
N MET A 122 2.40 3.07 -9.89
CA MET A 122 3.20 1.88 -9.57
C MET A 122 4.12 2.13 -8.37
N LEU A 123 4.91 3.22 -8.42
CA LEU A 123 5.79 3.61 -7.32
C LEU A 123 5.00 3.84 -6.02
N LEU A 124 3.82 4.48 -6.12
CA LEU A 124 2.96 4.73 -4.97
C LEU A 124 2.44 3.44 -4.34
N GLN A 125 2.04 2.47 -5.16
CA GLN A 125 1.52 1.18 -4.71
C GLN A 125 2.61 0.36 -4.01
N ASP A 126 3.82 0.36 -4.55
CA ASP A 126 4.93 -0.41 -4.00
C ASP A 126 5.38 0.11 -2.61
N MET A 127 5.14 1.38 -2.29
CA MET A 127 5.41 1.91 -0.95
C MET A 127 4.62 1.19 0.16
N TYR A 128 3.46 0.61 -0.15
CA TYR A 128 2.67 -0.11 0.85
C TYR A 128 3.28 -1.46 1.24
N VAL A 129 4.28 -1.96 0.50
CA VAL A 129 5.07 -3.14 0.90
C VAL A 129 5.84 -2.85 2.20
N TYR A 130 6.24 -1.60 2.42
CA TYR A 130 6.91 -1.14 3.65
C TYR A 130 6.08 -0.04 4.32
N PRO A 131 5.11 -0.41 5.18
CA PRO A 131 4.16 0.53 5.76
C PRO A 131 4.79 1.74 6.46
N GLU A 132 5.98 1.59 7.04
CA GLU A 132 6.68 2.68 7.72
C GLU A 132 6.98 3.87 6.81
N ILE A 133 7.23 3.64 5.52
CA ILE A 133 7.42 4.74 4.55
C ILE A 133 6.15 5.61 4.47
N VAL A 134 4.98 4.96 4.44
CA VAL A 134 3.69 5.65 4.33
C VAL A 134 3.27 6.25 5.67
N LEU A 135 3.56 5.58 6.79
CA LEU A 135 3.16 6.00 8.13
C LEU A 135 4.04 7.12 8.71
N ASP A 136 5.33 7.20 8.35
CA ASP A 136 6.28 8.18 8.88
C ASP A 136 6.12 9.58 8.28
N HIS A 137 5.35 9.71 7.20
CA HIS A 137 5.32 10.90 6.36
C HIS A 137 3.91 11.38 6.07
N ARG A 138 3.75 12.70 5.90
CA ARG A 138 2.46 13.27 5.51
C ARG A 138 2.12 12.83 4.08
N PRO A 139 0.84 12.54 3.78
CA PRO A 139 0.40 12.10 2.45
C PRO A 139 0.91 13.01 1.32
N ARG A 140 0.81 14.33 1.50
CA ARG A 140 1.29 15.31 0.53
C ARG A 140 2.80 15.28 0.31
N THR A 141 3.60 15.05 1.36
CA THR A 141 5.06 14.94 1.22
C THR A 141 5.44 13.70 0.42
N LEU A 142 4.73 12.59 0.64
CA LEU A 142 4.90 11.37 -0.14
C LEU A 142 4.47 11.56 -1.59
N ALA A 143 3.35 12.24 -1.83
CA ALA A 143 2.87 12.51 -3.19
C ALA A 143 3.93 13.26 -4.01
N VAL A 144 4.52 14.32 -3.44
CA VAL A 144 5.62 15.06 -4.07
C VAL A 144 6.83 14.16 -4.30
N ALA A 145 7.23 13.35 -3.31
CA ALA A 145 8.39 12.47 -3.42
C ALA A 145 8.23 11.42 -4.54
N VAL A 146 7.04 10.81 -4.64
CA VAL A 146 6.76 9.77 -5.62
C VAL A 146 6.64 10.33 -7.03
N ILE A 147 6.04 11.51 -7.21
CA ILE A 147 5.99 12.19 -8.52
C ILE A 147 7.40 12.58 -8.97
N SER A 148 8.21 13.12 -8.06
CA SER A 148 9.62 13.44 -8.33
C SER A 148 10.42 12.19 -8.75
N LEU A 149 10.21 11.06 -8.07
CA LEU A 149 10.81 9.79 -8.47
C LEU A 149 10.30 9.33 -9.84
N ALA A 150 9.02 9.50 -10.16
CA ALA A 150 8.48 9.14 -11.46
C ALA A 150 9.12 9.98 -12.59
N PHE A 151 9.31 11.29 -12.37
CA PHE A 151 10.03 12.15 -13.30
C PHE A 151 11.48 11.69 -13.50
N SER A 152 12.17 11.34 -12.41
CA SER A 152 13.54 10.82 -12.46
C SER A 152 13.61 9.49 -13.21
N SER A 153 12.71 8.55 -12.93
CA SER A 153 12.61 7.25 -13.59
C SER A 153 12.31 7.34 -15.09
N LEU A 154 11.55 8.38 -15.50
CA LEU A 154 11.23 8.67 -16.90
C LEU A 154 12.27 9.55 -17.60
N ASN A 155 13.38 9.89 -16.92
CA ASN A 155 14.42 10.81 -17.40
C ASN A 155 13.86 12.17 -17.86
N LEU A 156 12.90 12.71 -17.10
CA LEU A 156 12.31 14.03 -17.35
C LEU A 156 13.12 15.10 -16.63
N ASN A 157 13.52 16.14 -17.37
CA ASN A 157 14.24 17.31 -16.83
C ASN A 157 13.25 18.30 -16.18
N ILE A 158 12.58 17.89 -15.11
CA ILE A 158 11.72 18.75 -14.29
C ILE A 158 12.31 18.78 -12.88
N GLU A 159 12.85 19.90 -12.46
CA GLU A 159 13.47 20.03 -11.14
C GLU A 159 12.41 20.23 -10.05
N ASP A 160 12.56 19.53 -8.92
CA ASP A 160 11.61 19.60 -7.81
C ASP A 160 11.41 21.03 -7.29
N ILE A 161 12.46 21.86 -7.33
CA ILE A 161 12.43 23.25 -6.84
C ILE A 161 11.44 24.12 -7.62
N GLU A 162 11.16 23.79 -8.89
CA GLU A 162 10.27 24.59 -9.74
C GLU A 162 8.79 24.45 -9.34
N TRP A 163 8.39 23.30 -8.81
CA TRP A 163 6.98 22.97 -8.63
C TRP A 163 6.60 22.51 -7.22
N ALA A 164 7.48 21.80 -6.51
CA ALA A 164 7.17 21.22 -5.20
C ALA A 164 6.84 22.26 -4.11
N PRO A 165 7.49 23.45 -4.05
CA PRO A 165 7.15 24.47 -3.06
C PRO A 165 5.71 24.99 -3.14
N VAL A 166 5.06 24.93 -4.30
CA VAL A 166 3.66 25.34 -4.45
C VAL A 166 2.72 24.44 -3.66
N PHE A 167 3.06 23.15 -3.54
CA PHE A 167 2.27 22.16 -2.84
C PHE A 167 2.67 22.02 -1.36
N MET A 168 3.89 22.44 -1.00
CA MET A 168 4.45 22.27 0.33
C MET A 168 4.91 23.61 0.93
N GLN A 169 4.22 24.08 1.98
CA GLN A 169 4.57 25.31 2.71
C GLN A 169 6.02 25.33 3.24
N LYS A 170 6.62 24.16 3.49
CA LYS A 170 8.00 24.00 3.96
C LYS A 170 8.71 22.91 3.15
N TYR A 171 9.03 23.23 1.90
CA TYR A 171 9.85 22.36 1.07
C TYR A 171 11.31 22.39 1.55
N ASP A 172 11.91 21.22 1.73
CA ASP A 172 13.31 21.03 2.10
C ASP A 172 13.88 19.92 1.22
N GLU A 173 14.80 20.29 0.34
CA GLU A 173 15.45 19.38 -0.61
C GLU A 173 16.18 18.23 0.09
N ARG A 174 16.83 18.49 1.23
CA ARG A 174 17.57 17.45 1.97
C ARG A 174 16.61 16.41 2.53
N ARG A 175 15.47 16.86 3.03
CA ARG A 175 14.41 15.97 3.49
C ARG A 175 13.83 15.19 2.31
N MET A 176 13.56 15.85 1.20
CA MET A 176 13.01 15.19 0.00
C MET A 176 13.95 14.11 -0.53
N TYR A 177 15.24 14.43 -0.65
CA TYR A 177 16.28 13.48 -1.04
C TYR A 177 16.32 12.25 -0.12
N LYS A 178 16.28 12.45 1.21
CA LYS A 178 16.24 11.33 2.16
C LYS A 178 15.03 10.42 1.98
N ILE A 179 13.84 11.00 1.73
CA ILE A 179 12.62 10.23 1.51
C ILE A 179 12.73 9.44 0.20
N LYS A 180 13.09 10.10 -0.90
CA LYS A 180 13.28 9.46 -2.22
C LYS A 180 14.31 8.32 -2.14
N LYS A 181 15.42 8.56 -1.44
CA LYS A 181 16.45 7.55 -1.20
C LYS A 181 15.94 6.37 -0.38
N LYS A 182 15.20 6.62 0.70
CA LYS A 182 14.57 5.57 1.53
C LYS A 182 13.65 4.68 0.68
N ILE A 183 12.82 5.28 -0.18
CA ILE A 183 11.93 4.57 -1.12
C ILE A 183 12.77 3.66 -2.04
N LEU A 184 13.78 4.20 -2.71
CA LEU A 184 14.59 3.43 -3.66
C LEU A 184 15.39 2.30 -3.02
N GLU A 185 16.02 2.56 -1.87
CA GLU A 185 16.86 1.57 -1.20
C GLU A 185 16.03 0.46 -0.55
N GLN A 186 14.89 0.79 0.08
CA GLN A 186 14.08 -0.20 0.80
C GLN A 186 13.19 -1.01 -0.13
N ILE A 187 12.63 -0.40 -1.18
CA ILE A 187 11.67 -1.06 -2.06
C ILE A 187 12.35 -1.73 -3.24
N TYR A 188 13.27 -1.02 -3.89
CA TYR A 188 13.84 -1.46 -5.18
C TYR A 188 15.30 -1.90 -5.09
N GLU A 189 15.93 -1.76 -3.92
CA GLU A 189 17.37 -2.02 -3.71
C GLU A 189 18.28 -1.21 -4.65
N ILE A 190 17.80 -0.07 -5.16
CA ILE A 190 18.53 0.81 -6.08
C ILE A 190 19.28 1.88 -5.30
N LYS A 191 20.59 1.99 -5.53
CA LYS A 191 21.46 2.97 -4.86
C LYS A 191 21.73 4.24 -5.69
N ASN A 192 21.55 4.19 -7.01
CA ASN A 192 22.02 5.23 -7.94
C ASN A 192 20.94 5.69 -8.95
N LEU A 193 19.81 6.22 -8.47
CA LEU A 193 18.78 6.84 -9.33
C LEU A 193 18.60 8.36 -9.08
N LEU A 194 19.22 8.88 -8.02
CA LEU A 194 19.07 10.26 -7.54
C LEU A 194 20.36 11.04 -7.69
#